data_AF-A0A9D7YP70-F1
#
_entry.id   AF-A0A9D7YP70-F1
#
_cell.length_a   1.000
_cell.length_b   1.000
_cell.length_c   1.000
_cell.angle_alpha   90.00
_cell.angle_beta   90.00
_cell.angle_gamma   90.00
#
_symmetry.space_group_name_H-M   'P 1'
#
loop_
_entity.id
_entity.type
_entity.pdbx_description
1 polymer ?
#
loop_
_entity_poly.entity_id
_entity_poly.type
_entity_poly.pdbx_seq_one_letter_code
_entity_poly.pdbx_strand_id
1 'polypeptide(L)'
;MSGDPFRKALAGEPLRMPASAYNGFIDAALDLRNRRGQPSRPPPGGASDRAVVFILNASEDDVPRFGVLGIAGPLIDPADNPREFGARVMLSGDTPAIEDHFGKFAVAIEPILAGKVGRAMVDGVGIARVHVPAGAATPAAADVEDGNVERLKIAPDGAARILWIEPGDDGDKLAIVRLRDRESDVCIVELDQVGGAAGDESGPATWTYDVVDPASGVTLAEAVDPTAAPHRFARPAVGAMTAATFGYAHRAGGELALGWINEVPVQEACESSGEGEGEVEAEGCGCGDEEEEAP
;
A
#
# COMPACT_ATOMS: atom_id res chain seq x y z
N MET A 1 62.86 -16.35 29.30
CA MET A 1 61.51 -15.86 29.67
C MET A 1 61.27 -14.56 28.92
N SER A 2 60.46 -14.58 27.85
CA SER A 2 60.19 -13.38 27.04
C SER A 2 59.18 -12.52 27.80
N GLY A 3 59.57 -11.32 28.22
CA GLY A 3 58.62 -10.32 28.72
C GLY A 3 57.63 -9.90 27.63
N ASP A 4 56.45 -9.42 28.04
CA ASP A 4 55.46 -8.86 27.12
C ASP A 4 56.10 -7.70 26.32
N PRO A 5 56.26 -7.85 24.98
CA PRO A 5 56.90 -6.85 24.14
C PRO A 5 56.07 -5.56 24.02
N PHE A 6 54.78 -5.59 24.38
CA PHE A 6 53.89 -4.43 24.29
C PHE A 6 53.61 -3.76 25.64
N ARG A 7 54.44 -4.03 26.66
CA ARG A 7 54.33 -3.36 27.95
C ARG A 7 54.46 -1.84 27.79
N LYS A 8 53.50 -1.10 28.34
CA LYS A 8 53.53 0.37 28.36
C LYS A 8 54.71 0.87 29.22
N ALA A 9 55.54 1.73 28.66
CA ALA A 9 56.59 2.43 29.41
C ALA A 9 55.99 3.51 30.32
N LEU A 10 56.51 3.65 31.53
CA LEU A 10 56.08 4.69 32.46
C LEU A 10 56.88 5.98 32.24
N ALA A 11 56.31 7.12 32.62
CA ALA A 11 56.99 8.41 32.51
C ALA A 11 58.30 8.42 33.31
N GLY A 12 59.41 8.78 32.67
CA GLY A 12 60.75 8.79 33.26
C GLY A 12 61.51 7.45 33.19
N GLU A 13 60.89 6.36 32.73
CA GLU A 13 61.56 5.08 32.52
C GLU A 13 62.39 5.10 31.22
N PRO A 14 63.64 4.61 31.21
CA PRO A 14 64.43 4.51 29.98
C PRO A 14 63.79 3.52 29.02
N LEU A 15 63.35 4.02 27.86
CA LEU A 15 62.66 3.23 26.85
C LEU A 15 63.65 2.27 26.14
N ARG A 16 63.59 0.98 26.48
CA ARG A 16 64.29 -0.09 25.75
C ARG A 16 63.29 -0.88 24.91
N MET A 17 63.26 -0.60 23.60
CA MET A 17 62.34 -1.25 22.67
C MET A 17 62.96 -2.55 22.13
N PRO A 18 62.39 -3.73 22.41
CA PRO A 18 62.78 -4.95 21.74
C PRO A 18 62.36 -4.89 20.26
N ALA A 19 63.11 -5.56 19.39
CA ALA A 19 62.84 -5.57 17.94
C ALA A 19 61.42 -6.06 17.60
N SER A 20 60.87 -6.99 18.40
CA SER A 20 59.50 -7.48 18.24
C SER A 20 58.44 -6.38 18.44
N ALA A 21 58.65 -5.47 19.40
CA ALA A 21 57.75 -4.34 19.64
C ALA A 21 57.86 -3.31 18.53
N TYR A 22 59.09 -2.99 18.10
CA TYR A 22 59.33 -2.07 17.00
C TYR A 22 58.69 -2.56 15.70
N ASN A 23 58.93 -3.82 15.32
CA ASN A 23 58.32 -4.43 14.14
C ASN A 23 56.79 -4.46 14.26
N GLY A 24 56.24 -4.80 15.43
CA GLY A 24 54.81 -4.78 15.66
C GLY A 24 54.18 -3.39 15.48
N PHE A 25 54.86 -2.31 15.88
CA PHE A 25 54.39 -0.95 15.61
C PHE A 25 54.48 -0.57 14.13
N ILE A 26 55.53 -1.01 13.43
CA ILE A 26 55.68 -0.79 11.99
C ILE A 26 54.59 -1.56 11.22
N ASP A 27 54.33 -2.81 11.57
CA ASP A 27 53.27 -3.63 10.98
C ASP A 27 51.89 -3.02 11.21
N ALA A 28 51.61 -2.51 12.42
CA ALA A 28 50.37 -1.81 12.73
C ALA A 28 50.23 -0.49 11.95
N ALA A 29 51.32 0.27 11.79
CA ALA A 29 51.31 1.50 10.99
C ALA A 29 51.10 1.22 9.50
N LEU A 30 51.71 0.16 8.97
CA LEU A 30 51.51 -0.30 7.60
C LEU A 30 50.08 -0.81 7.37
N ASP A 31 49.51 -1.59 8.30
CA ASP A 31 48.11 -2.03 8.25
C ASP A 31 47.15 -0.84 8.26
N LEU A 32 47.34 0.12 9.16
CA LEU A 32 46.50 1.33 9.21
C LEU A 32 46.61 2.16 7.93
N ARG A 33 47.82 2.29 7.36
CA ARG A 33 48.05 3.00 6.10
C ARG A 33 47.37 2.28 4.92
N ASN A 34 47.45 0.95 4.88
CA ASN A 34 46.77 0.14 3.87
C ASN A 34 45.25 0.27 3.99
N ARG A 35 44.71 0.29 5.21
CA ARG A 35 43.27 0.53 5.47
C ARG A 35 42.81 1.93 5.09
N ARG A 36 43.66 2.97 5.27
CA ARG A 36 43.34 4.35 4.88
C ARG A 36 43.49 4.62 3.38
N GLY A 37 44.36 3.86 2.70
CA GLY A 37 44.58 3.97 1.25
C GLY A 37 43.60 3.15 0.40
N GLN A 38 42.91 2.18 1.01
CA GLN A 38 41.77 1.53 0.39
C GLN A 38 40.53 2.39 0.65
N PRO A 39 39.76 2.82 -0.38
CA PRO A 39 38.41 3.31 -0.13
C PRO A 39 37.72 2.20 0.64
N SER A 40 37.19 2.50 1.83
CA SER A 40 36.44 1.55 2.64
C SER A 40 35.44 0.87 1.72
N ARG A 41 35.74 -0.37 1.29
CA ARG A 41 34.70 -1.26 0.81
C ARG A 41 33.80 -1.38 2.03
N PRO A 42 32.55 -0.90 1.98
CA PRO A 42 31.64 -1.09 3.09
C PRO A 42 31.70 -2.58 3.42
N PRO A 43 31.70 -2.98 4.71
CA PRO A 43 31.51 -4.38 5.03
C PRO A 43 30.34 -4.91 4.18
N PRO A 44 30.43 -6.10 3.56
CA PRO A 44 29.23 -6.73 3.01
C PRO A 44 28.29 -6.94 4.20
N GLY A 45 27.37 -6.01 4.42
CA GLY A 45 26.80 -5.74 5.74
C GLY A 45 26.57 -4.25 6.07
N GLY A 46 26.78 -3.33 5.12
CA GLY A 46 25.95 -2.11 5.10
C GLY A 46 24.50 -2.57 5.21
N ALA A 47 23.74 -2.00 6.16
CA ALA A 47 22.39 -2.40 6.54
C ALA A 47 21.75 -3.18 5.40
N SER A 48 21.59 -4.51 5.57
CA SER A 48 20.97 -5.37 4.55
C SER A 48 19.83 -4.55 3.99
N ASP A 49 19.90 -4.17 2.72
CA ASP A 49 18.85 -3.37 2.11
C ASP A 49 17.65 -4.31 2.16
N ARG A 50 16.84 -4.23 3.24
CA ARG A 50 15.87 -5.29 3.59
C ARG A 50 14.80 -5.41 2.52
N ALA A 51 14.69 -4.36 1.72
CA ALA A 51 13.97 -4.25 0.47
C ALA A 51 14.47 -5.17 -0.66
N VAL A 52 15.74 -5.61 -0.65
CA VAL A 52 16.33 -6.45 -1.68
C VAL A 52 16.55 -7.87 -1.16
N VAL A 53 15.90 -8.83 -1.82
CA VAL A 53 15.92 -10.25 -1.47
C VAL A 53 16.44 -11.09 -2.63
N PHE A 54 16.75 -12.35 -2.35
CA PHE A 54 17.02 -13.34 -3.38
C PHE A 54 15.70 -13.97 -3.82
N ILE A 55 15.49 -14.06 -5.14
CA ILE A 55 14.32 -14.71 -5.73
C ILE A 55 14.77 -15.72 -6.78
N LEU A 56 14.22 -16.93 -6.71
CA LEU A 56 14.30 -17.89 -7.81
C LEU A 56 13.33 -17.45 -8.90
N ASN A 57 13.82 -17.31 -10.12
CA ASN A 57 12.95 -17.25 -11.28
C ASN A 57 12.46 -18.68 -11.60
N ALA A 58 11.25 -19.00 -11.18
CA ALA A 58 10.56 -20.25 -11.48
C ALA A 58 9.63 -20.12 -12.70
N SER A 59 9.57 -18.94 -13.34
CA SER A 59 8.92 -18.77 -14.64
C SER A 59 9.66 -19.51 -15.75
N GLU A 60 8.99 -19.67 -16.90
CA GLU A 60 9.58 -20.27 -18.10
C GLU A 60 10.46 -19.29 -18.89
N ASP A 61 10.42 -18.00 -18.56
CA ASP A 61 11.03 -16.90 -19.33
C ASP A 61 12.20 -16.24 -18.60
N ASP A 62 13.13 -15.69 -19.38
CA ASP A 62 14.24 -14.89 -18.83
C ASP A 62 13.73 -13.49 -18.42
N VAL A 63 13.91 -13.14 -17.15
CA VAL A 63 13.47 -11.85 -16.61
C VAL A 63 14.55 -10.80 -16.88
N PRO A 64 14.26 -9.73 -17.63
CA PRO A 64 15.22 -8.66 -17.85
C PRO A 64 15.43 -7.83 -16.59
N ARG A 65 16.48 -7.01 -16.59
CA ARG A 65 16.63 -5.98 -15.56
C ARG A 65 15.42 -5.04 -15.57
N PHE A 66 14.88 -4.77 -14.38
CA PHE A 66 13.63 -4.03 -14.11
C PHE A 66 12.36 -4.75 -14.54
N GLY A 67 12.46 -6.02 -14.91
CA GLY A 67 11.33 -6.93 -15.06
C GLY A 67 10.72 -7.31 -13.70
N VAL A 68 9.67 -8.11 -13.74
CA VAL A 68 8.78 -8.39 -12.62
C VAL A 68 8.58 -9.90 -12.47
N LEU A 69 8.53 -10.37 -11.23
CA LEU A 69 8.14 -11.73 -10.88
C LEU A 69 7.03 -11.69 -9.83
N GLY A 70 6.01 -12.53 -9.98
CA GLY A 70 4.98 -12.74 -8.97
C GLY A 70 5.55 -13.55 -7.81
N ILE A 71 5.33 -13.13 -6.56
CA ILE A 71 5.86 -13.82 -5.39
C ILE A 71 4.91 -14.96 -5.02
N ALA A 72 5.32 -16.21 -5.28
CA ALA A 72 4.54 -17.39 -4.92
C ALA A 72 4.71 -17.79 -3.45
N GLY A 73 5.88 -17.51 -2.86
CA GLY A 73 6.16 -17.85 -1.46
C GLY A 73 7.65 -18.01 -1.15
N PRO A 74 8.00 -18.57 0.02
CA PRO A 74 9.39 -18.85 0.36
C PRO A 74 9.95 -19.99 -0.49
N LEU A 75 11.18 -19.85 -0.96
CA LEU A 75 11.89 -20.91 -1.68
C LEU A 75 12.27 -22.09 -0.78
N ILE A 76 12.55 -21.80 0.48
CA ILE A 76 12.91 -22.79 1.49
C ILE A 76 11.77 -22.82 2.50
N ASP A 77 11.09 -23.96 2.62
CA ASP A 77 10.04 -24.11 3.62
C ASP A 77 10.66 -24.14 5.04
N PRO A 78 10.12 -23.38 6.00
CA PRO A 78 10.60 -23.42 7.38
C PRO A 78 10.50 -24.81 8.02
N ALA A 79 9.61 -25.69 7.56
CA ALA A 79 9.51 -27.08 8.01
C ALA A 79 10.70 -27.94 7.55
N ASP A 80 11.25 -27.66 6.37
CA ASP A 80 12.37 -28.40 5.79
C ASP A 80 13.72 -27.95 6.37
N ASN A 81 13.91 -26.64 6.54
CA ASN A 81 15.17 -26.09 7.04
C ASN A 81 14.98 -24.77 7.81
N PRO A 82 14.58 -24.83 9.10
CA PRO A 82 14.30 -23.64 9.90
C PRO A 82 15.55 -22.78 10.13
N ARG A 83 16.74 -23.41 10.14
CA ARG A 83 18.01 -22.69 10.33
C ARG A 83 18.31 -21.79 9.14
N GLU A 84 18.06 -22.28 7.92
CA GLU A 84 18.34 -21.52 6.71
C GLU A 84 17.27 -20.46 6.43
N PHE A 85 16.00 -20.78 6.71
CA PHE A 85 14.90 -19.81 6.70
C PHE A 85 15.19 -18.61 7.61
N GLY A 86 15.72 -18.85 8.81
CA GLY A 86 16.11 -17.78 9.74
C GLY A 86 17.40 -17.03 9.36
N ALA A 87 18.18 -17.53 8.41
CA ALA A 87 19.46 -16.92 8.02
C ALA A 87 19.32 -15.91 6.88
N ARG A 88 18.39 -16.13 5.94
CA ARG A 88 18.15 -15.26 4.78
C ARG A 88 16.75 -15.47 4.21
N VAL A 89 16.16 -14.39 3.69
CA VAL A 89 14.92 -14.44 2.94
C VAL A 89 15.23 -14.86 1.49
N MET A 90 14.65 -15.98 1.06
CA MET A 90 14.69 -16.46 -0.32
C MET A 90 13.26 -16.75 -0.78
N LEU A 91 12.86 -16.18 -1.90
CA LEU A 91 11.52 -16.30 -2.46
C LEU A 91 11.52 -17.15 -3.73
N SER A 92 10.38 -17.77 -4.04
CA SER A 92 10.08 -18.32 -5.36
C SER A 92 9.25 -17.30 -6.13
N GLY A 93 9.69 -16.98 -7.35
CA GLY A 93 9.04 -16.03 -8.24
C GLY A 93 8.49 -16.73 -9.48
N ASP A 94 7.20 -16.63 -9.73
CA ASP A 94 6.52 -17.21 -10.90
C ASP A 94 6.13 -16.14 -11.91
N THR A 95 5.63 -16.58 -13.07
CA THR A 95 5.01 -15.69 -14.05
C THR A 95 3.86 -14.92 -13.38
N PRO A 96 3.83 -13.58 -13.46
CA PRO A 96 2.79 -12.80 -12.82
C PRO A 96 1.39 -13.16 -13.32
N ALA A 97 0.46 -13.25 -12.38
CA ALA A 97 -0.95 -13.54 -12.60
C ALA A 97 -1.74 -12.66 -11.61
N ILE A 98 -2.67 -11.86 -12.09
CA ILE A 98 -3.40 -10.86 -11.30
C ILE A 98 -4.12 -11.52 -10.14
N GLU A 99 -4.75 -12.69 -10.34
CA GLU A 99 -5.48 -13.40 -9.29
C GLU A 99 -4.62 -13.75 -8.08
N ASP A 100 -3.36 -14.14 -8.30
CA ASP A 100 -2.47 -14.65 -7.25
C ASP A 100 -1.45 -13.60 -6.77
N HIS A 101 -1.03 -12.71 -7.68
CA HIS A 101 0.17 -11.89 -7.54
C HIS A 101 -0.10 -10.38 -7.51
N PHE A 102 -1.36 -9.94 -7.57
CA PHE A 102 -1.69 -8.52 -7.41
C PHE A 102 -1.20 -8.00 -6.06
N GLY A 103 -0.34 -6.98 -6.08
CA GLY A 103 0.34 -6.45 -4.91
C GLY A 103 1.40 -7.37 -4.28
N LYS A 104 1.64 -8.55 -4.84
CA LYS A 104 2.61 -9.55 -4.38
C LYS A 104 3.63 -9.85 -5.47
N PHE A 105 4.53 -8.90 -5.73
CA PHE A 105 5.54 -9.04 -6.76
C PHE A 105 6.89 -8.46 -6.34
N ALA A 106 7.93 -8.84 -7.07
CA ALA A 106 9.29 -8.34 -6.92
C ALA A 106 9.80 -7.76 -8.24
N VAL A 107 10.58 -6.69 -8.17
CA VAL A 107 11.21 -6.06 -9.34
C VAL A 107 12.67 -6.47 -9.44
N ALA A 108 13.06 -7.09 -10.54
CA ALA A 108 14.41 -7.60 -10.77
C ALA A 108 15.44 -6.46 -10.88
N ILE A 109 16.49 -6.46 -10.07
CA ILE A 109 17.55 -5.42 -10.14
C ILE A 109 18.68 -5.78 -11.11
N GLU A 110 18.71 -7.04 -11.54
CA GLU A 110 19.62 -7.64 -12.52
C GLU A 110 18.84 -8.64 -13.37
N PRO A 111 19.32 -9.02 -14.57
CA PRO A 111 18.68 -10.07 -15.36
C PRO A 111 18.72 -11.42 -14.61
N ILE A 112 17.61 -12.16 -14.63
CA ILE A 112 17.47 -13.45 -13.96
C ILE A 112 16.97 -14.49 -14.98
N LEU A 113 17.86 -15.39 -15.38
CA LEU A 113 17.51 -16.46 -16.32
C LEU A 113 16.49 -17.43 -15.69
N ALA A 114 15.70 -18.09 -16.53
CA ALA A 114 14.77 -19.13 -16.10
C ALA A 114 15.48 -20.20 -15.25
N GLY A 115 14.88 -20.55 -14.11
CA GLY A 115 15.42 -21.50 -13.13
C GLY A 115 16.66 -21.02 -12.37
N LYS A 116 17.01 -19.72 -12.40
CA LYS A 116 18.15 -19.16 -11.67
C LYS A 116 17.69 -18.23 -10.56
N VAL A 117 18.56 -18.09 -9.56
CA VAL A 117 18.37 -17.14 -8.46
C VAL A 117 19.06 -15.84 -8.80
N GLY A 118 18.35 -14.73 -8.63
CA GLY A 118 18.87 -13.38 -8.76
C GLY A 118 18.40 -12.50 -7.62
N ARG A 119 18.78 -11.22 -7.68
CA ARG A 119 18.32 -10.21 -6.72
C ARG A 119 17.10 -9.46 -7.26
N ALA A 120 16.14 -9.23 -6.37
CA ALA A 120 14.95 -8.44 -6.66
C ALA A 120 14.57 -7.56 -5.48
N MET A 121 13.95 -6.42 -5.79
CA MET A 121 13.42 -5.47 -4.82
C MET A 121 11.94 -5.80 -4.55
N VAL A 122 11.57 -5.92 -3.29
CA VAL A 122 10.21 -6.22 -2.80
C VAL A 122 9.58 -5.08 -2.00
N ASP A 123 10.37 -4.09 -1.59
CA ASP A 123 9.91 -2.91 -0.85
C ASP A 123 10.79 -1.70 -1.16
N GLY A 124 10.35 -0.50 -0.78
CA GLY A 124 11.15 0.72 -0.90
C GLY A 124 11.04 1.42 -2.25
N VAL A 125 12.06 2.19 -2.63
CA VAL A 125 12.06 3.01 -3.86
C VAL A 125 13.09 2.48 -4.84
N GLY A 126 12.67 2.23 -6.09
CA GLY A 126 13.56 1.78 -7.15
C GLY A 126 12.99 2.01 -8.55
N ILE A 127 13.63 1.38 -9.53
CA ILE A 127 13.29 1.54 -10.96
C ILE A 127 12.54 0.30 -11.43
N ALA A 128 11.43 0.52 -12.12
CA ALA A 128 10.65 -0.53 -12.78
C ALA A 128 10.31 -0.11 -14.22
N ARG A 129 10.04 -1.09 -15.10
CA ARG A 129 9.38 -0.83 -16.38
C ARG A 129 7.86 -0.80 -16.17
N VAL A 130 7.19 0.18 -16.74
CA VAL A 130 5.74 0.36 -16.66
C VAL A 130 5.18 0.58 -18.06
N HIS A 131 4.16 -0.18 -18.42
CA HIS A 131 3.40 0.00 -19.65
C HIS A 131 2.34 1.09 -19.47
N VAL A 132 2.38 2.11 -20.32
CA VAL A 132 1.38 3.18 -20.40
C VAL A 132 0.51 2.96 -21.64
N PRO A 133 -0.78 2.60 -21.49
CA PRO A 133 -1.66 2.47 -22.63
C PRO A 133 -1.99 3.85 -23.21
N ALA A 134 -2.27 3.90 -24.52
CA ALA A 134 -2.61 5.13 -25.21
C ALA A 134 -3.85 5.80 -24.58
N GLY A 135 -3.74 7.11 -24.30
CA GLY A 135 -4.83 7.88 -23.69
C GLY A 135 -5.01 7.67 -22.19
N ALA A 136 -4.07 7.01 -21.51
CA ALA A 136 -4.12 6.88 -20.05
C ALA A 136 -4.08 8.25 -19.36
N ALA A 137 -4.90 8.41 -18.31
CA ALA A 137 -4.80 9.52 -17.38
C ALA A 137 -3.43 9.50 -16.65
N THR A 138 -3.13 10.58 -15.91
CA THR A 138 -1.84 10.71 -15.22
C THR A 138 -1.60 9.51 -14.29
N PRO A 139 -0.54 8.71 -14.52
CA PRO A 139 -0.38 7.43 -13.84
C PRO A 139 0.02 7.61 -12.37
N ALA A 140 -0.84 7.20 -11.45
CA ALA A 140 -0.58 7.28 -10.01
C ALA A 140 0.09 6.02 -9.45
N ALA A 141 -0.25 4.86 -10.01
CA ALA A 141 0.18 3.55 -9.54
C ALA A 141 0.23 2.51 -10.68
N ALA A 142 0.93 1.41 -10.41
CA ALA A 142 1.10 0.27 -11.30
C ALA A 142 1.13 -1.04 -10.50
N ASP A 143 0.77 -2.14 -11.17
CA ASP A 143 0.84 -3.49 -10.64
C ASP A 143 1.19 -4.49 -11.76
N VAL A 144 1.17 -5.78 -11.45
CA VAL A 144 1.45 -6.86 -12.40
C VAL A 144 0.49 -6.85 -13.59
N GLU A 145 1.01 -7.27 -14.75
CA GLU A 145 0.23 -7.58 -15.94
C GLU A 145 0.24 -9.11 -16.13
N ASP A 146 -0.92 -9.70 -16.43
CA ASP A 146 -1.05 -11.15 -16.63
C ASP A 146 -0.06 -11.68 -17.66
N GLY A 147 0.70 -12.69 -17.27
CA GLY A 147 1.64 -13.38 -18.15
C GLY A 147 2.89 -12.57 -18.49
N ASN A 148 3.11 -11.40 -17.90
CA ASN A 148 4.18 -10.49 -18.30
C ASN A 148 5.27 -10.35 -17.24
N VAL A 149 6.48 -10.82 -17.56
CA VAL A 149 7.67 -10.71 -16.70
C VAL A 149 8.55 -9.50 -16.99
N GLU A 150 8.24 -8.72 -18.03
CA GLU A 150 9.10 -7.62 -18.48
C GLU A 150 8.75 -6.28 -17.85
N ARG A 151 7.50 -6.07 -17.43
CA ARG A 151 6.98 -4.77 -16.99
C ARG A 151 5.74 -4.89 -16.10
N LEU A 152 5.48 -3.80 -15.38
CA LEU A 152 4.20 -3.53 -14.72
C LEU A 152 3.24 -2.86 -15.70
N LYS A 153 1.95 -2.86 -15.38
CA LYS A 153 0.90 -2.11 -16.07
C LYS A 153 0.36 -1.03 -15.14
N ILE A 154 -0.08 0.11 -15.68
CA ILE A 154 -0.83 1.10 -14.89
C ILE A 154 -2.07 0.44 -14.30
N ALA A 155 -2.18 0.52 -12.99
CA ALA A 155 -3.31 0.06 -12.20
C ALA A 155 -3.54 1.13 -11.12
N PRO A 156 -4.68 1.85 -11.14
CA PRO A 156 -4.97 2.92 -10.17
C PRO A 156 -4.81 2.47 -8.70
N ASP A 157 -5.08 1.19 -8.48
CA ASP A 157 -5.09 0.46 -7.23
C ASP A 157 -3.85 -0.44 -7.02
N GLY A 158 -2.83 -0.29 -7.86
CA GLY A 158 -1.61 -1.08 -7.80
C GLY A 158 -0.71 -0.77 -6.60
N ALA A 159 0.05 -1.77 -6.17
CA ALA A 159 0.98 -1.67 -5.04
C ALA A 159 2.23 -0.82 -5.33
N ALA A 160 2.62 -0.64 -6.60
CA ALA A 160 3.73 0.24 -6.96
C ALA A 160 3.24 1.67 -7.22
N ARG A 161 3.50 2.59 -6.29
CA ARG A 161 3.22 4.02 -6.53
C ARG A 161 4.25 4.59 -7.48
N ILE A 162 3.80 5.26 -8.54
CA ILE A 162 4.67 5.96 -9.48
C ILE A 162 5.04 7.32 -8.87
N LEU A 163 6.34 7.55 -8.66
CA LEU A 163 6.87 8.84 -8.20
C LEU A 163 7.29 9.72 -9.37
N TRP A 164 7.73 9.09 -10.45
CA TRP A 164 8.12 9.72 -11.70
C TRP A 164 8.08 8.67 -12.81
N ILE A 165 7.72 9.08 -14.02
CA ILE A 165 7.74 8.24 -15.21
C ILE A 165 8.42 8.99 -16.35
N GLU A 166 9.12 8.25 -17.20
CA GLU A 166 9.70 8.78 -18.42
C GLU A 166 8.65 9.55 -19.25
N PRO A 167 8.97 10.73 -19.79
CA PRO A 167 8.01 11.49 -20.60
C PRO A 167 7.49 10.72 -21.83
N GLY A 168 6.33 11.12 -22.32
CA GLY A 168 5.68 10.60 -23.54
C GLY A 168 4.33 9.95 -23.24
N ASP A 169 3.53 9.76 -24.29
CA ASP A 169 2.09 9.54 -24.14
C ASP A 169 1.68 8.06 -24.05
N ASP A 170 2.52 7.14 -24.52
CA ASP A 170 2.24 5.69 -24.54
C ASP A 170 3.52 4.83 -24.53
N GLY A 171 3.33 3.51 -24.37
CA GLY A 171 4.35 2.47 -24.48
C GLY A 171 5.04 2.08 -23.17
N ASP A 172 6.08 1.24 -23.29
CA ASP A 172 6.87 0.76 -22.16
C ASP A 172 7.89 1.83 -21.73
N LYS A 173 7.78 2.28 -20.49
CA LYS A 173 8.54 3.39 -19.95
C LYS A 173 9.30 3.00 -18.69
N LEU A 174 10.41 3.67 -18.42
CA LEU A 174 11.06 3.58 -17.13
C LEU A 174 10.36 4.48 -16.12
N ALA A 175 10.09 3.94 -14.94
CA ALA A 175 9.48 4.67 -13.84
C ALA A 175 10.30 4.50 -12.55
N ILE A 176 10.33 5.57 -11.74
CA ILE A 176 10.73 5.49 -10.35
C ILE A 176 9.47 5.16 -9.55
N VAL A 177 9.47 3.99 -8.93
CA VAL A 177 8.33 3.48 -8.17
C VAL A 177 8.68 3.33 -6.69
N ARG A 178 7.69 3.55 -5.84
CA ARG A 178 7.71 3.11 -4.45
C ARG A 178 6.88 1.85 -4.33
N LEU A 179 7.54 0.72 -4.10
CA LEU A 179 6.90 -0.54 -3.71
C LEU A 179 6.43 -0.42 -2.27
N ARG A 180 5.22 -0.88 -2.00
CA ARG A 180 4.60 -0.87 -0.69
C ARG A 180 3.44 -1.85 -0.71
N ASP A 181 3.21 -2.51 0.42
CA ASP A 181 1.98 -3.27 0.60
C ASP A 181 0.81 -2.30 0.78
N ARG A 182 -0.25 -2.46 -0.03
CA ARG A 182 -1.52 -1.74 0.16
C ARG A 182 -2.63 -2.76 0.34
N GLU A 183 -2.57 -3.50 1.44
CA GLU A 183 -3.76 -4.10 2.02
C GLU A 183 -4.74 -2.97 2.41
N SER A 184 -5.81 -2.81 1.63
CA SER A 184 -6.99 -2.01 1.96
C SER A 184 -6.80 -0.49 1.98
N ASP A 185 -6.64 0.10 0.80
CA ASP A 185 -6.99 1.51 0.65
C ASP A 185 -8.50 1.65 0.49
N VAL A 186 -9.12 2.32 1.46
CA VAL A 186 -10.37 3.01 1.20
C VAL A 186 -10.08 4.07 0.14
N CYS A 187 -10.65 3.92 -1.04
CA CYS A 187 -10.57 4.90 -2.12
C CYS A 187 -11.88 5.69 -2.23
N ILE A 188 -11.75 6.90 -2.76
CA ILE A 188 -12.90 7.72 -3.15
C ILE A 188 -13.37 7.21 -4.51
N VAL A 189 -14.68 7.13 -4.70
CA VAL A 189 -15.29 6.77 -5.98
C VAL A 189 -16.37 7.76 -6.38
N GLU A 190 -16.50 8.00 -7.68
CA GLU A 190 -17.67 8.61 -8.29
C GLU A 190 -18.65 7.51 -8.71
N LEU A 191 -19.93 7.84 -8.71
CA LEU A 191 -21.02 6.89 -8.93
C LEU A 191 -21.97 7.44 -9.97
N ASP A 192 -22.04 6.75 -11.11
CA ASP A 192 -22.97 7.08 -12.18
C ASP A 192 -24.17 6.14 -12.10
N GLN A 193 -25.36 6.70 -11.86
CA GLN A 193 -26.58 5.90 -11.72
C GLN A 193 -26.92 5.19 -13.05
N VAL A 194 -27.14 3.88 -12.96
CA VAL A 194 -27.57 3.05 -14.10
C VAL A 194 -28.90 2.37 -13.77
N GLY A 195 -29.89 2.61 -14.63
CA GLY A 195 -31.20 1.96 -14.56
C GLY A 195 -31.97 2.17 -13.26
N GLY A 196 -32.89 1.24 -12.99
CA GLY A 196 -33.69 1.16 -11.76
C GLY A 196 -34.67 2.31 -11.49
N ALA A 197 -35.35 2.21 -10.35
CA ALA A 197 -36.33 3.18 -9.87
C ALA A 197 -35.93 3.73 -8.51
N ALA A 198 -36.50 4.88 -8.14
CA ALA A 198 -36.17 5.59 -6.90
C ALA A 198 -36.69 4.99 -5.61
N GLY A 199 -37.46 3.92 -5.71
CA GLY A 199 -38.26 3.44 -4.60
C GLY A 199 -39.48 4.32 -4.38
N ASP A 200 -40.41 3.78 -3.62
CA ASP A 200 -41.67 4.40 -3.27
C ASP A 200 -42.17 3.81 -1.95
N GLU A 201 -43.43 4.07 -1.60
CA GLU A 201 -44.04 3.53 -0.38
C GLU A 201 -44.14 2.00 -0.36
N SER A 202 -44.01 1.34 -1.52
CA SER A 202 -44.17 -0.10 -1.71
C SER A 202 -42.85 -0.84 -1.89
N GLY A 203 -41.74 -0.15 -2.17
CA GLY A 203 -40.45 -0.80 -2.36
C GLY A 203 -39.23 0.12 -2.34
N PRO A 204 -38.03 -0.46 -2.20
CA PRO A 204 -36.78 0.29 -2.13
C PRO A 204 -36.34 0.80 -3.50
N ALA A 205 -35.34 1.69 -3.51
CA ALA A 205 -34.65 2.04 -4.75
C ALA A 205 -33.91 0.82 -5.33
N THR A 206 -33.94 0.68 -6.66
CA THR A 206 -33.43 -0.51 -7.38
C THR A 206 -32.34 -0.21 -8.40
N TRP A 207 -31.91 1.05 -8.55
CA TRP A 207 -30.83 1.40 -9.47
C TRP A 207 -29.49 0.81 -9.02
N THR A 208 -28.60 0.66 -9.98
CA THR A 208 -27.21 0.25 -9.78
C THR A 208 -26.27 1.40 -10.16
N TYR A 209 -24.96 1.19 -10.01
CA TYR A 209 -23.95 2.20 -10.30
C TYR A 209 -22.83 1.67 -11.18
N ASP A 210 -22.41 2.48 -12.15
CA ASP A 210 -21.04 2.39 -12.65
C ASP A 210 -20.14 3.11 -11.63
N VAL A 211 -19.14 2.40 -11.13
CA VAL A 211 -18.21 2.90 -10.11
C VAL A 211 -16.95 3.39 -10.82
N VAL A 212 -16.63 4.66 -10.66
CA VAL A 212 -15.56 5.33 -11.41
C VAL A 212 -14.49 5.83 -10.45
N ASP A 213 -13.22 5.64 -10.81
CA ASP A 213 -12.12 6.30 -10.11
C ASP A 213 -12.06 7.79 -10.53
N PRO A 214 -12.31 8.75 -9.61
CA PRO A 214 -12.31 10.17 -9.96
C PRO A 214 -10.96 10.69 -10.41
N ALA A 215 -9.86 10.03 -10.04
CA ALA A 215 -8.51 10.50 -10.41
C ALA A 215 -8.17 10.14 -11.86
N SER A 216 -8.58 8.95 -12.32
CA SER A 216 -8.24 8.43 -13.65
C SER A 216 -9.40 8.48 -14.65
N GLY A 217 -10.64 8.61 -14.18
CA GLY A 217 -11.85 8.50 -14.99
C GLY A 217 -12.14 7.08 -15.48
N VAL A 218 -11.43 6.07 -14.97
CA VAL A 218 -11.62 4.67 -15.36
C VAL A 218 -12.78 4.07 -14.58
N THR A 219 -13.68 3.40 -15.29
CA THR A 219 -14.74 2.58 -14.68
C THR A 219 -14.12 1.35 -14.02
N LEU A 220 -14.21 1.27 -12.70
CA LEU A 220 -13.70 0.19 -11.86
C LEU A 220 -14.64 -1.01 -11.84
N ALA A 221 -15.95 -0.77 -11.94
CA ALA A 221 -16.99 -1.79 -12.01
C ALA A 221 -18.26 -1.20 -12.64
N GLU A 222 -18.99 -2.01 -13.40
CA GLU A 222 -20.22 -1.61 -14.09
C GLU A 222 -21.46 -2.19 -13.40
N ALA A 223 -22.57 -1.44 -13.42
CA ALA A 223 -23.89 -1.85 -12.95
C ALA A 223 -23.90 -2.53 -11.55
N VAL A 224 -23.10 -2.01 -10.63
CA VAL A 224 -22.96 -2.52 -9.27
C VAL A 224 -24.23 -2.31 -8.45
N ASP A 225 -24.79 -3.40 -7.91
CA ASP A 225 -25.84 -3.33 -6.89
C ASP A 225 -25.18 -3.04 -5.52
N PRO A 226 -25.37 -1.84 -4.95
CA PRO A 226 -24.72 -1.49 -3.69
C PRO A 226 -25.24 -2.31 -2.49
N THR A 227 -26.36 -3.03 -2.65
CA THR A 227 -26.98 -3.84 -1.60
C THR A 227 -26.62 -5.32 -1.65
N ALA A 228 -26.06 -5.78 -2.76
CA ALA A 228 -25.59 -7.15 -2.92
C ALA A 228 -24.18 -7.33 -2.34
N ALA A 229 -23.83 -8.57 -1.94
CA ALA A 229 -22.44 -8.88 -1.61
C ALA A 229 -21.55 -8.66 -2.85
N PRO A 230 -20.30 -8.16 -2.71
CA PRO A 230 -19.55 -7.94 -1.46
C PRO A 230 -19.81 -6.58 -0.77
N HIS A 231 -20.68 -5.75 -1.33
CA HIS A 231 -21.03 -4.43 -0.80
C HIS A 231 -21.80 -4.57 0.52
N ARG A 232 -21.65 -3.59 1.41
CA ARG A 232 -22.32 -3.58 2.73
C ARG A 232 -23.33 -2.44 2.89
N PHE A 233 -23.61 -1.73 1.81
CA PHE A 233 -24.56 -0.64 1.85
C PHE A 233 -25.98 -1.19 1.92
N ALA A 234 -26.81 -0.67 2.82
CA ALA A 234 -28.18 -1.14 3.00
C ALA A 234 -29.14 0.01 2.72
N ARG A 235 -29.96 -0.15 1.68
CA ARG A 235 -31.06 0.78 1.40
C ARG A 235 -32.19 0.57 2.40
N PRO A 236 -32.96 1.63 2.74
CA PRO A 236 -34.23 1.48 3.43
C PRO A 236 -35.16 0.54 2.65
N ALA A 237 -36.00 -0.24 3.35
CA ALA A 237 -36.89 -1.21 2.71
C ALA A 237 -38.01 -0.58 1.87
N VAL A 238 -38.35 0.69 2.16
CA VAL A 238 -39.34 1.52 1.46
C VAL A 238 -38.90 2.98 1.52
N GLY A 239 -39.42 3.79 0.61
CA GLY A 239 -39.18 5.23 0.53
C GLY A 239 -38.34 5.62 -0.69
N ALA A 240 -38.66 6.79 -1.25
CA ALA A 240 -37.90 7.35 -2.35
C ALA A 240 -36.52 7.83 -1.88
N MET A 241 -35.49 7.56 -2.68
CA MET A 241 -34.11 8.01 -2.44
C MET A 241 -33.65 8.95 -3.56
N THR A 242 -32.61 9.74 -3.31
CA THR A 242 -31.80 10.38 -4.36
C THR A 242 -30.56 9.55 -4.63
N ALA A 243 -30.21 9.39 -5.90
CA ALA A 243 -29.02 8.66 -6.30
C ALA A 243 -27.75 9.32 -5.74
N ALA A 244 -26.84 8.49 -5.24
CA ALA A 244 -25.47 8.85 -4.95
C ALA A 244 -24.72 9.32 -6.20
N THR A 245 -23.80 10.25 -5.98
CA THR A 245 -22.81 10.72 -6.95
C THR A 245 -21.38 10.49 -6.45
N PHE A 246 -21.23 10.08 -5.18
CA PHE A 246 -19.96 10.00 -4.48
C PHE A 246 -20.00 8.89 -3.43
N GLY A 247 -18.88 8.21 -3.23
CA GLY A 247 -18.75 7.21 -2.18
C GLY A 247 -17.32 6.86 -1.80
N TYR A 248 -17.24 5.90 -0.88
CA TYR A 248 -16.00 5.24 -0.48
C TYR A 248 -16.09 3.76 -0.82
N ALA A 249 -15.10 3.27 -1.55
CA ALA A 249 -14.93 1.86 -1.84
C ALA A 249 -13.63 1.33 -1.21
N HIS A 250 -13.52 0.03 -1.06
CA HIS A 250 -12.29 -0.65 -0.64
C HIS A 250 -12.23 -2.01 -1.34
N ARG A 251 -11.05 -2.63 -1.37
CA ARG A 251 -10.93 -4.01 -1.83
C ARG A 251 -11.06 -4.98 -0.65
N ALA A 252 -12.02 -5.90 -0.74
CA ALA A 252 -12.21 -6.96 0.23
C ALA A 252 -11.97 -8.31 -0.47
N GLY A 253 -10.86 -8.98 -0.15
CA GLY A 253 -10.51 -10.25 -0.82
C GLY A 253 -10.21 -10.11 -2.31
N GLY A 254 -9.73 -8.94 -2.76
CA GLY A 254 -9.45 -8.65 -4.17
C GLY A 254 -10.61 -8.02 -4.94
N GLU A 255 -11.85 -8.24 -4.48
CA GLU A 255 -13.06 -7.68 -5.10
C GLU A 255 -13.35 -6.24 -4.61
N LEU A 256 -13.95 -5.42 -5.47
CA LEU A 256 -14.37 -4.06 -5.13
C LEU A 256 -15.62 -4.11 -4.24
N ALA A 257 -15.54 -3.51 -3.05
CA ALA A 257 -16.65 -3.41 -2.11
C ALA A 257 -16.97 -1.93 -1.82
N LEU A 258 -18.25 -1.56 -2.00
CA LEU A 258 -18.74 -0.24 -1.63
C LEU A 258 -18.97 -0.24 -0.12
N GLY A 259 -18.22 0.63 0.58
CA GLY A 259 -18.30 0.77 2.03
C GLY A 259 -19.35 1.80 2.45
N TRP A 260 -19.46 2.90 1.70
CA TRP A 260 -20.45 3.94 1.93
C TRP A 260 -20.69 4.74 0.64
N ILE A 261 -21.93 5.18 0.42
CA ILE A 261 -22.31 6.05 -0.70
C ILE A 261 -23.26 7.14 -0.20
N ASN A 262 -23.29 8.29 -0.87
CA ASN A 262 -24.09 9.46 -0.45
C ASN A 262 -25.56 9.44 -0.93
N GLU A 263 -26.22 8.28 -0.95
CA GLU A 263 -27.68 8.24 -1.17
C GLU A 263 -28.40 8.91 0.02
N VAL A 264 -29.43 9.70 -0.28
CA VAL A 264 -30.21 10.43 0.74
C VAL A 264 -31.70 10.11 0.55
N PRO A 265 -32.45 9.82 1.62
CA PRO A 265 -33.90 9.68 1.51
C PRO A 265 -34.55 11.00 1.12
N VAL A 266 -35.48 10.96 0.17
CA VAL A 266 -36.33 12.10 -0.17
C VAL A 266 -37.32 12.28 0.99
N GLN A 267 -37.16 13.36 1.75
CA GLN A 267 -38.09 13.74 2.80
C GLN A 267 -38.92 14.92 2.29
N GLU A 268 -40.24 14.79 2.28
CA GLU A 268 -41.11 15.95 2.17
C GLU A 268 -41.07 16.73 3.49
N ALA A 269 -41.09 18.06 3.41
CA ALA A 269 -41.18 18.89 4.60
C ALA A 269 -42.49 18.57 5.33
N CYS A 270 -42.42 18.27 6.63
CA CYS A 270 -43.63 18.13 7.44
C CYS A 270 -44.41 19.45 7.37
N GLU A 271 -45.59 19.42 6.74
CA GLU A 271 -46.55 20.51 6.85
C GLU A 271 -46.96 20.63 8.32
N SER A 272 -46.62 21.76 8.95
CA SER A 272 -47.06 22.07 10.31
C SER A 272 -48.59 22.12 10.30
N SER A 273 -49.22 21.09 10.86
CA SER A 273 -50.68 20.97 10.95
C SER A 273 -51.24 22.12 11.79
N GLY A 274 -51.92 23.05 11.13
CA GLY A 274 -53.09 23.81 11.58
C GLY A 274 -53.05 24.45 12.96
N GLU A 275 -52.88 25.78 12.99
CA GLU A 275 -53.38 26.62 14.08
C GLU A 275 -54.90 26.47 14.14
N GLY A 276 -55.37 25.60 15.04
CA GLY A 276 -56.75 25.61 15.50
C GLY A 276 -56.95 26.85 16.36
N GLU A 277 -57.67 27.83 15.82
CA GLU A 277 -58.26 28.93 16.59
C GLU A 277 -59.25 28.34 17.59
N GLY A 278 -58.75 27.95 18.77
CA GLY A 278 -59.53 27.63 19.95
C GLY A 278 -59.43 28.78 20.93
N GLU A 279 -60.52 29.55 21.05
CA GLU A 279 -60.79 30.45 22.17
C GLU A 279 -60.42 29.77 23.50
N VAL A 280 -59.48 30.36 24.24
CA VAL A 280 -59.21 29.99 25.64
C VAL A 280 -59.61 31.20 26.49
N GLU A 281 -60.74 31.07 27.18
CA GLU A 281 -61.16 31.97 28.24
C GLU A 281 -60.05 32.09 29.29
N ALA A 282 -59.76 33.32 29.70
CA ALA A 282 -58.74 33.64 30.68
C ALA A 282 -59.24 33.36 32.10
N GLU A 283 -58.76 32.29 32.72
CA GLU A 283 -58.80 32.15 34.18
C GLU A 283 -57.46 32.62 34.79
N GLY A 284 -57.54 33.72 35.54
CA GLY A 284 -56.40 34.38 36.17
C GLY A 284 -55.80 33.59 37.31
N CYS A 285 -54.48 33.45 37.28
CA CYS A 285 -53.67 33.00 38.40
C CYS A 285 -53.42 34.21 39.33
N GLY A 286 -54.22 34.32 40.40
CA GLY A 286 -54.06 35.31 41.47
C GLY A 286 -53.46 34.64 42.70
N CYS A 287 -52.24 35.03 43.04
CA CYS A 287 -51.46 34.59 44.18
C CYS A 287 -52.18 34.94 45.50
N GLY A 288 -52.28 33.96 46.42
CA GLY A 288 -52.75 34.20 47.78
C GLY A 288 -51.62 34.73 48.66
N ASP A 289 -51.79 35.94 49.18
CA ASP A 289 -50.99 36.48 50.28
C ASP A 289 -51.63 36.08 51.61
N GLU A 290 -50.85 35.37 52.43
CA GLU A 290 -51.16 35.05 53.82
C GLU A 290 -50.81 36.28 54.71
N GLU A 291 -51.82 36.90 55.33
CA GLU A 291 -51.61 37.82 56.46
C GLU A 291 -52.44 37.36 57.68
N GLU A 292 -51.73 36.75 58.62
CA GLU A 292 -51.67 37.10 60.05
C GLU A 292 -53.00 37.34 60.82
N GLU A 293 -53.45 36.33 61.56
CA GLU A 293 -54.39 36.48 62.68
C GLU A 293 -53.68 36.32 64.05
N ALA A 294 -53.82 37.34 64.91
CA ALA A 294 -53.91 37.23 66.37
C ALA A 294 -54.44 38.56 66.94
N PRO A 295 -55.10 38.60 68.13
CA PRO A 295 -55.38 37.52 69.09
C PRO A 295 -56.87 37.17 69.29
#